data_AF-A0ABD1WR88-F1
#
_entry.id   AF-A0ABD1WR88-F1
#
_cell.length_a   1.000
_cell.length_b   1.000
_cell.length_c   1.000
_cell.angle_alpha   90.00
_cell.angle_beta   90.00
_cell.angle_gamma   90.00
#
_symmetry.space_group_name_H-M   'P 1'
#
loop_
_entity.id
_entity.type
_entity.pdbx_description
1 polymer ?
#
loop_
_entity_poly.entity_id
_entity_poly.type
_entity_poly.pdbx_seq_one_letter_code
_entity_poly.pdbx_strand_id
1 'polypeptide(L)'
;MASKTKGSSLACFYERSIAKVAARAVYYLLILADIEMEKEFNVDCRCYCGVHCVLKTSWTDENLGRRFLGCPNYRDGGGCNYFDWIDPPISNRKKSTFLSLLRRNESSEVRQHRIENKLEFVEGEMHMLRADVDRLEVERQSLEENLRTLEQKYKFVVYVLIAVVCYSVGRSIVS
;
A
#
# COMPACT_ATOMS: atom_id res chain seq x y z
N MET A 1 -19.51 -21.77 -26.85
CA MET A 1 -19.52 -20.98 -25.61
C MET A 1 -18.21 -21.23 -24.87
N ALA A 2 -17.25 -20.29 -24.95
CA ALA A 2 -15.97 -20.40 -24.23
C ALA A 2 -15.90 -19.27 -23.20
N SER A 3 -16.13 -19.63 -21.94
CA SER A 3 -15.91 -18.79 -20.77
C SER A 3 -14.41 -18.51 -20.63
N LYS A 4 -14.01 -17.25 -20.80
CA LYS A 4 -12.67 -16.77 -20.40
C LYS A 4 -12.80 -16.11 -19.04
N THR A 5 -12.57 -16.88 -17.99
CA THR A 5 -12.36 -16.37 -16.63
C THR A 5 -11.05 -15.60 -16.58
N LYS A 6 -11.12 -14.26 -16.46
CA LYS A 6 -9.96 -13.43 -16.15
C LYS A 6 -9.66 -13.54 -14.65
N GLY A 7 -8.94 -14.59 -14.26
CA GLY A 7 -8.28 -14.63 -12.96
C GLY A 7 -7.14 -13.60 -12.95
N SER A 8 -7.31 -12.50 -12.24
CA SER A 8 -6.23 -11.54 -11.98
C SER A 8 -5.26 -12.17 -10.99
N SER A 9 -4.19 -12.78 -11.49
CA SER A 9 -3.15 -13.39 -10.64
C SER A 9 -2.41 -12.31 -9.84
N LEU A 10 -1.88 -12.70 -8.67
CA LEU A 10 -0.95 -11.91 -7.85
C LEU A 10 0.23 -11.35 -8.67
N ALA A 11 0.61 -12.02 -9.77
CA ALA A 11 1.62 -11.52 -10.70
C ALA A 11 1.21 -10.18 -11.35
N CYS A 12 -0.07 -9.99 -11.70
CA CYS A 12 -0.55 -8.72 -12.26
C CYS A 12 -0.53 -7.57 -11.23
N PHE A 13 -0.74 -7.89 -9.94
CA PHE A 13 -0.61 -6.89 -8.87
C PHE A 13 0.85 -6.55 -8.61
N TYR A 14 1.73 -7.55 -8.55
CA TYR A 14 3.17 -7.36 -8.36
C TYR A 14 3.81 -6.58 -9.52
N GLU A 15 3.45 -6.91 -10.76
CA GLU A 15 3.87 -6.17 -11.97
C GLU A 15 3.40 -4.71 -11.95
N ARG A 16 2.17 -4.43 -11.48
CA ARG A 16 1.67 -3.05 -11.34
C ARG A 16 2.38 -2.28 -10.24
N SER A 17 2.70 -2.92 -9.12
CA SER A 17 3.46 -2.30 -8.03
C SER A 17 4.89 -1.97 -8.47
N ILE A 18 5.56 -2.90 -9.17
CA ILE A 18 6.86 -2.65 -9.80
C ILE A 18 6.76 -1.54 -10.83
N ALA A 19 5.73 -1.52 -11.68
CA ALA A 19 5.54 -0.46 -12.66
C ALA A 19 5.34 0.92 -12.02
N LYS A 20 4.71 1.02 -10.85
CA LYS A 20 4.55 2.27 -10.09
C LYS A 20 5.87 2.73 -9.46
N VAL A 21 6.61 1.82 -8.83
CA VAL A 21 7.93 2.12 -8.26
C VAL A 21 8.90 2.49 -9.37
N ALA A 22 8.87 1.80 -10.51
CA ALA A 22 9.64 2.13 -11.70
C ALA A 22 9.22 3.47 -12.30
N ALA A 23 7.92 3.80 -12.40
CA ALA A 23 7.47 5.09 -12.90
C ALA A 23 7.86 6.25 -11.97
N ARG A 24 7.80 6.03 -10.65
CA ARG A 24 8.24 6.99 -9.64
C ARG A 24 9.76 7.14 -9.64
N ALA A 25 10.50 6.05 -9.80
CA ALA A 25 11.96 6.06 -9.97
C ALA A 25 12.35 6.75 -11.28
N VAL A 26 11.64 6.51 -12.39
CA VAL A 26 11.83 7.23 -13.66
C VAL A 26 11.50 8.71 -13.50
N TYR A 27 10.44 9.08 -12.78
CA TYR A 27 10.12 10.46 -12.46
C TYR A 27 11.20 11.12 -11.59
N TYR A 28 11.69 10.45 -10.56
CA TYR A 28 12.81 10.94 -9.76
C TYR A 28 14.11 11.00 -10.56
N LEU A 29 14.39 10.04 -11.45
CA LEU A 29 15.57 10.05 -12.32
C LEU A 29 15.46 11.15 -13.38
N LEU A 30 14.26 11.46 -13.88
CA LEU A 30 14.01 12.60 -14.76
C LEU A 30 14.16 13.93 -14.00
N ILE A 31 13.68 14.02 -12.76
CA ILE A 31 13.90 15.18 -11.88
C ILE A 31 15.38 15.33 -11.52
N LEU A 32 16.08 14.24 -11.19
CA LEU A 32 17.51 14.26 -10.85
C LEU A 32 18.36 14.61 -12.08
N ALA A 33 17.98 14.14 -13.28
CA ALA A 33 18.58 14.57 -14.54
C ALA A 33 18.30 16.06 -14.84
N ASP A 34 17.12 16.58 -14.48
CA ASP A 34 16.81 18.02 -14.55
C ASP A 34 17.63 18.84 -13.51
N ILE A 35 17.86 18.30 -12.29
CA ILE A 35 18.72 18.92 -11.26
C ILE A 35 20.21 18.89 -11.65
N GLU A 36 20.67 17.84 -12.32
CA GLU A 36 22.03 17.78 -12.89
C GLU A 36 22.20 18.75 -14.06
N MET A 37 21.18 18.92 -14.91
CA MET A 37 21.20 19.92 -15.98
C MET A 37 21.13 21.37 -15.49
N GLU A 38 20.60 21.65 -14.29
CA GLU A 38 20.68 22.99 -13.68
C GLU A 38 22.14 23.42 -13.41
N LYS A 39 23.07 22.47 -13.23
CA LYS A 39 24.49 22.78 -12.96
C LYS A 39 25.32 23.03 -14.22
N GLU A 40 24.87 22.59 -15.39
CA GLU A 40 25.65 22.70 -16.64
C GLU A 40 25.06 23.69 -17.66
N PHE A 41 23.89 24.27 -17.38
CA PHE A 41 23.28 25.28 -18.26
C PHE A 41 23.96 26.65 -18.09
N ASN A 42 25.19 26.78 -18.56
CA ASN A 42 25.95 28.03 -18.56
C ASN A 42 25.56 28.92 -19.75
N VAL A 43 24.33 29.44 -19.72
CA VAL A 43 23.96 30.57 -20.56
C VAL A 43 24.37 31.83 -19.80
N ASP A 44 25.31 32.61 -20.33
CA ASP A 44 25.67 33.94 -19.81
C ASP A 44 24.48 34.89 -20.03
N CYS A 45 23.50 34.75 -19.16
CA CYS A 45 22.29 35.55 -19.11
C CYS A 45 22.37 36.48 -17.92
N ARG A 46 22.20 37.78 -18.18
CA ARG A 46 22.00 38.79 -17.15
C ARG A 46 20.62 39.39 -17.31
N CYS A 47 19.90 39.47 -16.20
CA CYS A 47 18.65 40.20 -16.16
C CYS A 47 18.91 41.72 -16.22
N TYR A 48 17.86 42.54 -16.32
CA TYR A 48 18.01 44.00 -16.38
C TYR A 48 18.59 44.63 -15.10
N CYS A 49 18.71 43.89 -14.00
CA CYS A 49 19.46 44.32 -12.79
C CYS A 49 20.99 44.10 -12.92
N GLY A 50 21.48 43.49 -14.00
CA GLY A 50 22.90 43.14 -14.19
C GLY A 50 23.35 41.86 -13.48
N VAL A 51 22.45 41.17 -12.74
CA VAL A 51 22.73 39.90 -12.07
C VAL A 51 22.40 38.70 -12.96
N HIS A 52 23.09 37.57 -12.73
CA HIS A 52 22.87 36.34 -13.49
C HIS A 52 21.43 35.84 -13.37
N CYS A 53 20.86 35.44 -14.49
CA CYS A 53 19.53 34.83 -14.54
C CYS A 53 19.54 33.46 -13.90
N VAL A 54 18.37 33.02 -13.42
CA VAL A 54 18.17 31.67 -12.91
C VAL A 54 17.27 30.88 -13.85
N LEU A 55 17.64 29.62 -14.10
CA LEU A 55 16.83 28.64 -14.81
C LEU A 55 15.63 28.25 -13.94
N LYS A 56 14.44 28.26 -14.51
CA LYS A 56 13.19 27.85 -13.86
C LYS A 56 12.34 27.03 -14.81
N THR A 57 11.55 26.13 -14.26
CA THR A 57 10.56 25.35 -15.01
C THR A 57 9.16 25.87 -14.69
N SER A 58 8.36 26.12 -15.73
CA SER A 58 6.97 26.52 -15.57
C SER A 58 6.09 25.32 -15.24
N TRP A 59 5.20 25.49 -14.26
CA TRP A 59 4.23 24.49 -13.82
C TRP A 59 2.78 24.89 -14.12
N THR A 60 2.58 25.95 -14.92
CA THR A 60 1.23 26.38 -15.35
C THR A 60 0.73 25.49 -16.47
N ASP A 61 -0.56 25.16 -16.50
CA ASP A 61 -1.18 24.29 -17.53
C ASP A 61 -0.79 24.66 -18.97
N GLU A 62 -0.58 25.95 -19.23
CA GLU A 62 -0.18 26.45 -20.53
C GLU A 62 1.26 26.15 -20.91
N ASN A 63 2.19 26.20 -19.95
CA ASN A 63 3.62 26.07 -20.16
C ASN A 63 4.25 24.97 -19.28
N LEU A 64 3.48 23.91 -18.97
CA LEU A 64 3.88 22.81 -18.09
C LEU A 64 5.18 22.16 -18.55
N GLY A 65 6.21 22.18 -17.71
CA GLY A 65 7.52 21.61 -17.99
C GLY A 65 8.41 22.44 -18.91
N ARG A 66 7.97 23.63 -19.34
CA ARG A 66 8.76 24.51 -20.22
C ARG A 66 9.75 25.34 -19.39
N ARG A 67 11.02 25.35 -19.79
CA ARG A 67 12.07 26.09 -19.05
C ARG A 67 12.20 27.54 -19.52
N PHE A 68 12.45 28.42 -18.57
CA PHE A 68 12.68 29.85 -18.78
C PHE A 68 13.80 30.39 -17.88
N LEU A 69 14.44 31.46 -18.32
CA LEU A 69 15.37 32.28 -17.55
C LEU A 69 14.60 33.43 -16.92
N GLY A 70 14.83 33.68 -15.64
CA GLY A 70 14.17 34.77 -14.92
C GLY A 70 15.12 35.53 -14.00
N CYS A 71 14.73 36.75 -13.63
CA CYS A 71 15.40 37.48 -12.56
C CYS A 71 15.32 36.68 -11.24
N PRO A 72 16.45 36.49 -10.51
CA PRO A 72 16.42 35.84 -9.21
C PRO A 72 15.56 36.61 -8.20
N ASN A 73 15.64 37.94 -8.22
CA ASN A 73 14.95 38.84 -7.29
C ASN A 73 13.47 39.09 -7.63
N TYR A 74 12.89 38.35 -8.57
CA TYR A 74 11.51 38.56 -9.04
C TYR A 74 10.47 38.54 -7.90
N ARG A 75 10.66 37.69 -6.88
CA ARG A 75 9.71 37.55 -5.76
C ARG A 75 9.95 38.53 -4.61
N ASP A 76 11.09 39.21 -4.58
CA ASP A 76 11.52 40.03 -3.46
C ASP A 76 11.11 41.51 -3.60
N GLY A 77 10.18 41.82 -4.50
CA GLY A 77 9.66 43.18 -4.72
C GLY A 77 10.61 44.15 -5.43
N GLY A 78 11.85 43.75 -5.70
CA GLY A 78 12.88 44.55 -6.38
C GLY A 78 13.41 43.94 -7.69
N GLY A 79 12.77 42.90 -8.21
CA GLY A 79 13.17 42.24 -9.47
C GLY A 79 12.76 43.02 -10.72
N CYS A 80 13.53 42.88 -11.79
CA CYS A 80 13.33 43.65 -13.02
C CYS A 80 12.38 43.03 -14.06
N ASN A 81 11.55 42.05 -13.70
CA ASN A 81 10.64 41.34 -14.61
C ASN A 81 11.30 40.70 -15.85
N TYR A 82 12.63 40.56 -15.87
CA TYR A 82 13.33 39.83 -16.94
C TYR A 82 12.82 38.40 -17.00
N PHE A 83 12.48 37.97 -18.21
CA PHE A 83 11.90 36.67 -18.52
C PHE A 83 12.27 36.28 -19.96
N ASP A 84 12.79 35.07 -20.17
CA ASP A 84 13.04 34.54 -21.51
C ASP A 84 12.84 33.02 -21.58
N TRP A 85 12.23 32.53 -22.65
CA TRP A 85 11.96 31.10 -22.82
C TRP A 85 13.16 30.38 -23.44
N ILE A 86 13.61 29.28 -22.83
CA ILE A 86 14.66 28.42 -23.41
C ILE A 86 14.04 27.43 -24.38
N ASP A 87 13.01 26.73 -23.93
CA ASP A 87 12.37 25.69 -24.73
C ASP A 87 11.34 26.32 -25.67
N PRO A 88 11.11 25.76 -26.87
CA PRO A 88 10.02 26.19 -27.73
C PRO A 88 8.65 25.89 -27.09
N PRO A 89 7.56 26.53 -27.54
CA PRO A 89 6.22 26.20 -27.09
C PRO A 89 5.89 24.72 -27.26
N ILE A 90 5.21 24.15 -26.28
CA ILE A 90 4.83 22.73 -26.28
C ILE A 90 3.65 22.54 -27.24
N SER A 91 3.68 21.48 -28.05
CA SER A 91 2.57 21.18 -28.96
C SER A 91 1.30 20.80 -28.19
N ASN A 92 0.13 21.19 -28.73
CA ASN A 92 -1.18 20.88 -28.14
C ASN A 92 -1.37 19.37 -27.88
N ARG A 93 -0.79 18.52 -28.73
CA ARG A 93 -0.79 17.06 -28.54
C ARG A 93 -0.05 16.65 -27.27
N LYS A 94 1.19 17.12 -27.08
CA LYS A 94 1.99 16.82 -25.88
C LYS A 94 1.30 17.33 -24.61
N LYS A 95 0.77 18.56 -24.65
CA LYS A 95 -0.02 19.14 -23.55
C LYS A 95 -1.22 18.27 -23.19
N SER A 96 -2.04 17.89 -24.17
CA SER A 96 -3.21 17.03 -23.96
C SER A 96 -2.83 15.66 -23.38
N THR A 97 -1.79 15.02 -23.92
CA THR A 97 -1.29 13.74 -23.39
C THR A 97 -0.84 13.88 -21.93
N PHE A 98 -0.02 14.89 -21.62
CA PHE A 98 0.46 15.12 -20.26
C PHE A 98 -0.69 15.35 -19.27
N LEU A 99 -1.62 16.25 -19.58
CA LEU A 99 -2.80 16.52 -18.73
C LEU A 99 -3.70 15.29 -18.56
N SER A 100 -3.81 14.43 -19.57
CA SER A 100 -4.55 13.17 -19.45
C SER A 100 -3.86 12.18 -18.49
N LEU A 101 -2.53 12.14 -18.51
CA LEU A 101 -1.73 11.30 -17.65
C LEU A 101 -1.79 11.80 -16.19
N LEU A 102 -1.74 13.11 -15.98
CA LEU A 102 -1.86 13.71 -14.65
C LEU A 102 -3.19 13.34 -14.00
N ARG A 103 -4.32 13.55 -14.70
CA ARG A 103 -5.65 13.14 -14.23
C ARG A 103 -5.77 11.64 -13.97
N ARG A 104 -5.12 10.82 -14.82
CA ARG A 104 -5.07 9.37 -14.62
C ARG A 104 -4.25 9.00 -13.38
N ASN A 105 -3.20 9.76 -13.08
CA ASN A 105 -2.39 9.55 -11.89
C ASN A 105 -3.17 9.92 -10.62
N GLU A 106 -3.78 11.11 -10.57
CA GLU A 106 -4.64 11.54 -9.45
C GLU A 106 -5.75 10.52 -9.16
N SER A 107 -6.48 10.09 -10.19
CA SER A 107 -7.51 9.05 -10.04
C SER A 107 -6.96 7.68 -9.64
N SER A 108 -5.69 7.40 -9.91
CA SER A 108 -5.01 6.19 -9.45
C SER A 108 -4.59 6.30 -7.99
N GLU A 109 -4.15 7.47 -7.54
CA GLU A 109 -3.81 7.76 -6.14
C GLU A 109 -5.06 7.67 -5.26
N VAL A 110 -6.19 8.23 -5.68
CA VAL A 110 -7.47 8.11 -4.97
C VAL A 110 -7.90 6.64 -4.84
N ARG A 111 -7.78 5.86 -5.92
CA ARG A 111 -8.11 4.42 -5.89
C ARG A 111 -7.17 3.64 -4.98
N GLN A 112 -5.88 4.00 -4.98
CA GLN A 112 -4.87 3.38 -4.13
C GLN A 112 -5.20 3.62 -2.66
N HIS A 113 -5.47 4.87 -2.28
CA HIS A 113 -5.85 5.22 -0.92
C HIS A 113 -7.13 4.48 -0.47
N ARG A 114 -8.12 4.35 -1.34
CA ARG A 114 -9.33 3.56 -1.05
C ARG A 114 -9.04 2.08 -0.82
N ILE A 115 -8.07 1.50 -1.54
CA ILE A 115 -7.67 0.10 -1.34
C ILE A 115 -6.94 -0.05 -0.01
N GLU A 116 -6.03 0.87 0.32
CA GLU A 116 -5.28 0.88 1.57
C GLU A 116 -6.22 0.94 2.78
N ASN A 117 -7.21 1.85 2.77
CA ASN A 117 -8.19 1.94 3.85
C ASN A 117 -9.04 0.66 4.00
N LYS A 118 -9.35 -0.02 2.88
CA LYS A 118 -10.06 -1.30 2.92
C LYS A 118 -9.19 -2.44 3.44
N LEU A 119 -7.90 -2.43 3.08
CA LEU A 119 -6.95 -3.42 3.54
C LEU A 119 -6.78 -3.32 5.05
N GLU A 120 -6.59 -2.11 5.58
CA GLU A 120 -6.48 -1.86 7.02
C GLU A 120 -7.73 -2.35 7.78
N PHE A 121 -8.92 -2.11 7.24
CA PHE A 121 -10.16 -2.61 7.83
C PHE A 121 -10.22 -4.15 7.86
N VAL A 122 -9.94 -4.81 6.72
CA VAL A 122 -9.96 -6.28 6.62
C VAL A 122 -8.89 -6.92 7.49
N GLU A 123 -7.71 -6.31 7.59
CA GLU A 123 -6.64 -6.75 8.48
C GLU A 123 -7.07 -6.67 9.95
N GLY A 124 -7.79 -5.60 10.33
CA GLY A 124 -8.41 -5.47 11.65
C GLY A 124 -9.42 -6.59 11.95
N GLU A 125 -10.35 -6.86 11.03
CA GLU A 125 -11.31 -7.96 11.18
C GLU A 125 -10.62 -9.33 11.26
N MET A 126 -9.60 -9.55 10.43
CA MET A 126 -8.81 -10.79 10.45
C MET A 126 -8.08 -10.98 11.79
N HIS A 127 -7.57 -9.91 12.38
CA HIS A 127 -6.92 -9.96 13.69
C HIS A 127 -7.92 -10.32 14.81
N MET A 128 -9.12 -9.75 14.78
CA MET A 128 -10.19 -10.08 15.73
C MET A 128 -10.63 -11.54 15.60
N LEU A 129 -10.89 -12.00 14.37
CA LEU A 129 -11.25 -13.39 14.10
C LEU A 129 -10.16 -14.36 14.54
N ARG A 130 -8.88 -14.01 14.36
CA ARG A 130 -7.77 -14.82 14.85
C ARG A 130 -7.79 -14.96 16.36
N ALA A 131 -8.01 -13.86 17.09
CA ALA A 131 -8.10 -13.91 18.55
C ALA A 131 -9.28 -14.76 19.04
N ASP A 132 -10.41 -14.73 18.32
CA ASP A 132 -11.57 -15.59 18.63
C ASP A 132 -11.29 -17.07 18.36
N VAL A 133 -10.58 -17.40 17.27
CA VAL A 133 -10.13 -18.77 17.00
C VAL A 133 -9.24 -19.27 18.14
N ASP A 134 -8.23 -18.48 18.54
CA ASP A 134 -7.33 -18.87 19.63
C ASP A 134 -8.08 -19.11 20.95
N ARG A 135 -9.08 -18.25 21.26
CA ARG A 135 -9.94 -18.42 22.45
C ARG A 135 -10.74 -19.72 22.38
N LEU A 136 -11.39 -19.97 21.25
CA LEU A 136 -12.21 -21.17 21.05
C LEU A 136 -11.37 -22.45 21.07
N GLU A 137 -10.12 -22.40 20.61
CA GLU A 137 -9.18 -23.52 20.71
C GLU A 137 -8.84 -23.85 22.17
N VAL A 138 -8.62 -22.83 23.02
CA VAL A 138 -8.39 -23.02 24.46
C VAL A 138 -9.63 -23.61 25.13
N GLU A 139 -10.83 -23.10 24.83
CA GLU A 139 -12.08 -23.62 25.38
C GLU A 139 -12.32 -25.07 24.97
N ARG A 140 -12.07 -25.40 23.69
CA ARG A 140 -12.15 -26.78 23.19
C ARG A 140 -11.20 -27.70 23.95
N GLN A 141 -9.94 -27.28 24.16
CA GLN A 141 -8.96 -28.08 24.91
C GLN A 141 -9.43 -28.35 26.35
N SER A 142 -9.95 -27.33 27.03
CA SER A 142 -10.47 -27.48 28.40
C SER A 142 -11.66 -28.44 28.46
N LEU A 143 -12.59 -28.32 27.51
CA LEU A 143 -13.74 -29.22 27.42
C LEU A 143 -13.32 -30.67 27.15
N GLU A 144 -12.33 -30.88 26.27
CA GLU A 144 -11.78 -32.21 26.01
C GLU A 144 -11.12 -32.82 27.25
N GLU A 145 -10.40 -32.02 28.04
CA GLU A 145 -9.83 -32.47 29.32
C GLU A 145 -10.91 -32.84 30.33
N ASN A 146 -11.93 -31.98 30.47
CA ASN A 146 -13.07 -32.24 31.34
C ASN A 146 -13.78 -33.54 30.96
N LEU A 147 -14.01 -33.76 29.67
CA LEU A 147 -14.59 -35.00 29.15
C LEU A 147 -13.73 -36.21 29.51
N ARG A 148 -12.41 -36.15 29.29
CA ARG A 148 -11.46 -37.21 29.67
C ARG A 148 -11.53 -37.53 31.16
N THR A 149 -11.54 -36.52 32.03
CA THR A 149 -11.68 -36.74 33.48
C THR A 149 -13.04 -37.32 33.87
N LEU A 150 -14.12 -36.88 33.22
CA LEU A 150 -15.45 -37.40 33.49
C LEU A 150 -15.57 -38.87 33.08
N GLU A 151 -15.03 -39.23 31.91
CA GLU A 151 -14.94 -40.61 31.46
C GLU A 151 -14.15 -41.49 32.42
N GLN A 152 -13.02 -40.99 32.94
CA GLN A 152 -12.22 -41.71 33.95
C GLN A 152 -13.01 -41.91 35.25
N LYS A 153 -13.68 -40.87 35.75
CA LYS A 153 -14.54 -40.97 36.94
C LYS A 153 -15.68 -41.95 36.72
N TYR A 154 -16.32 -41.92 35.56
CA TYR A 154 -17.40 -42.84 35.20
C TYR A 154 -16.89 -44.29 35.17
N LYS A 155 -15.74 -44.56 34.52
CA LYS A 155 -15.11 -45.88 34.52
C LYS A 155 -14.80 -46.38 35.93
N PHE A 156 -14.29 -45.50 36.81
CA PHE A 156 -14.02 -45.85 38.20
C PHE A 156 -15.30 -46.24 38.96
N VAL A 157 -16.37 -45.44 38.85
CA VAL A 157 -17.66 -45.74 39.49
C VAL A 157 -18.21 -47.08 39.00
N VAL A 158 -18.21 -47.32 37.68
CA VAL A 158 -18.66 -48.59 37.10
C VAL A 158 -17.84 -49.77 37.64
N TYR A 159 -16.51 -49.63 37.70
CA TYR A 159 -15.64 -50.68 38.26
C TYR A 159 -15.96 -50.99 39.73
N VAL A 160 -16.14 -49.97 40.56
CA VAL A 160 -16.51 -50.15 41.98
C VAL A 160 -17.86 -50.85 42.11
N LEU A 161 -18.86 -50.45 41.32
CA LEU A 161 -20.18 -51.09 41.33
C LEU A 161 -20.09 -52.57 40.96
N ILE A 162 -19.33 -52.91 39.91
CA ILE A 162 -19.09 -54.31 39.51
C ILE A 162 -18.43 -55.09 40.65
N ALA A 163 -17.37 -54.54 41.28
CA ALA A 163 -16.67 -55.19 42.38
C ALA A 163 -17.59 -55.47 43.59
N VAL A 164 -18.45 -54.51 43.94
CA VAL A 164 -19.44 -54.66 45.02
C VAL A 164 -20.42 -55.79 44.71
N VAL A 165 -20.96 -55.83 43.49
CA VAL A 165 -21.88 -56.90 43.04
C VAL A 165 -21.19 -58.26 43.05
N CYS A 166 -19.95 -58.35 42.55
CA CYS A 166 -19.19 -59.60 42.57
C CYS A 166 -18.94 -60.10 44.01
N TYR A 167 -18.61 -59.20 44.94
CA TYR A 167 -18.40 -59.55 46.34
C TYR A 167 -19.68 -60.04 47.03
N SER A 168 -20.82 -59.36 46.82
CA SER A 168 -22.09 -59.74 47.45
C SER A 168 -22.60 -61.09 46.93
N VAL A 169 -22.47 -61.36 45.63
CA VAL A 169 -22.83 -62.65 45.04
C VAL A 169 -21.90 -63.75 45.53
N GLY A 170 -20.58 -63.52 45.51
CA GLY A 170 -19.59 -64.51 45.99
C GLY A 170 -19.81 -64.90 47.46
N ARG A 171 -20.13 -63.92 48.32
CA ARG A 171 -20.46 -64.17 49.73
C ARG A 171 -21.71 -65.04 49.90
N SER A 172 -22.72 -64.84 49.06
CA SER A 172 -23.99 -65.59 49.12
C SER A 172 -23.87 -67.04 48.63
N ILE A 173 -22.86 -67.36 47.82
CA ILE A 173 -22.58 -68.73 47.35
C ILE A 173 -21.84 -69.55 48.42
N VAL A 174 -21.04 -68.88 49.26
CA VAL A 174 -20.19 -69.53 50.27
C VAL A 174 -20.89 -69.70 51.63
N SER A 175 -22.00 -69.00 51.86
CA SER A 175 -22.85 -69.14 53.06
C SER A 175 -23.93 -70.19 52.91
#